data_AF-A0A7N2M0Z0-F1
#
_entry.id   AF-A0A7N2M0Z0-F1
#
_cell.length_a   1.000
_cell.length_b   1.000
_cell.length_c   1.000
_cell.angle_alpha   90.00
_cell.angle_beta   90.00
_cell.angle_gamma   90.00
#
_symmetry.space_group_name_H-M   'P 1'
#
loop_
_entity.id
_entity.type
_entity.pdbx_description
1 polymer ?
#
loop_
_entity_poly.entity_id
_entity_poly.type
_entity_poly.pdbx_seq_one_letter_code
_entity_poly.pdbx_strand_id
1 'polypeptide(L)'
;MCRFDYEDDVLENSFNVLRMFVRIYGASRAPIMLARYITEAEQKYESLLKTLDPQLSLNYQKRCEEATKEGGKISGHILGTWSIPPVIVDEELYRSNFQNSK
;
A
#
# COMPACT_ATOMS: atom_id res chain seq x y z
N MET A 1 -5.44 -2.47 -1.29
CA MET A 1 -5.75 -1.02 -1.19
C MET A 1 -4.54 -0.32 -1.75
N CYS A 2 -4.57 0.25 -2.98
CA CYS A 2 -3.33 0.86 -3.53
C CYS A 2 -3.47 1.63 -4.87
N ARG A 3 -4.52 1.42 -5.70
CA ARG A 3 -4.58 2.18 -6.98
C ARG A 3 -5.16 3.59 -6.82
N PHE A 4 -6.23 3.74 -6.04
CA PHE A 4 -6.91 5.03 -5.90
C PHE A 4 -6.14 6.00 -5.00
N ASP A 5 -5.55 5.51 -3.91
CA ASP A 5 -4.92 6.37 -2.90
C ASP A 5 -3.72 7.17 -3.46
N TYR A 6 -2.89 6.62 -4.37
CA TYR A 6 -1.68 7.32 -4.86
C TYR A 6 -1.98 8.51 -5.76
N GLU A 7 -2.92 8.38 -6.70
CA GLU A 7 -3.27 9.48 -7.61
C GLU A 7 -3.91 10.63 -6.83
N ASP A 8 -4.85 10.30 -5.93
CA ASP A 8 -5.48 11.25 -5.03
C ASP A 8 -4.45 11.94 -4.13
N ASP A 9 -3.51 11.18 -3.55
CA ASP A 9 -2.42 11.73 -2.73
C ASP A 9 -1.53 12.71 -3.51
N VAL A 10 -1.27 12.44 -4.79
CA VAL A 10 -0.49 13.35 -5.65
C VAL A 10 -1.27 14.62 -5.95
N LEU A 11 -2.58 14.52 -6.16
CA LEU A 11 -3.47 15.66 -6.41
C LEU A 11 -3.64 16.55 -5.19
N GLU A 12 -3.85 15.95 -4.02
CA GLU A 12 -3.97 16.63 -2.72
C GLU A 12 -2.61 17.08 -2.17
N ASN A 13 -1.52 16.66 -2.80
CA ASN A 13 -0.15 16.83 -2.32
C ASN A 13 0.03 16.31 -0.88
N SER A 14 -0.61 15.20 -0.57
CA SER A 14 -0.53 14.50 0.71
C SER A 14 0.69 13.56 0.75
N PHE A 15 0.98 13.05 1.95
CA PHE A 15 2.05 12.07 2.12
C PHE A 15 1.70 10.74 1.42
N ASN A 16 2.65 10.19 0.66
CA ASN A 16 2.52 8.84 0.10
C ASN A 16 3.87 8.09 0.14
N VAL A 17 3.84 6.82 0.53
CA VAL A 17 5.03 5.98 0.70
C VAL A 17 5.78 5.77 -0.62
N LEU A 18 5.09 5.60 -1.75
CA LEU A 18 5.74 5.44 -3.05
C LEU A 18 6.58 6.68 -3.41
N ARG A 19 6.09 7.90 -3.08
CA ARG A 19 6.85 9.15 -3.27
C ARG A 19 8.18 9.13 -2.50
N MET A 20 8.17 8.61 -1.27
CA MET A 20 9.39 8.44 -0.48
C MET A 20 10.38 7.48 -1.17
N PHE A 21 9.90 6.34 -1.68
CA PHE A 21 10.74 5.40 -2.41
C PHE A 21 11.29 6.00 -3.72
N VAL A 22 10.50 6.81 -4.43
CA VAL A 22 10.96 7.54 -5.62
C VAL A 22 12.07 8.53 -5.28
N ARG A 23 11.97 9.24 -4.15
CA ARG A 23 13.02 10.17 -3.68
C ARG A 23 14.33 9.46 -3.31
N ILE A 24 14.26 8.25 -2.77
CA ILE A 24 15.45 7.50 -2.32
C ILE A 24 16.09 6.71 -3.47
N TYR A 25 15.29 6.01 -4.27
CA TYR A 25 15.76 5.02 -5.24
C TYR A 25 15.60 5.45 -6.70
N GLY A 26 14.90 6.56 -6.96
CA GLY A 26 14.52 7.01 -8.30
C GLY A 26 13.28 6.29 -8.85
N ALA A 27 12.60 6.93 -9.81
CA ALA A 27 11.32 6.47 -10.35
C ALA A 27 11.36 5.06 -10.95
N SER A 28 12.48 4.67 -11.58
CA SER A 28 12.63 3.36 -12.23
C SER A 28 12.78 2.20 -11.23
N ARG A 29 13.39 2.43 -10.08
CA ARG A 29 13.66 1.38 -9.08
C ARG A 29 12.65 1.38 -7.93
N ALA A 30 11.98 2.49 -7.68
CA ALA A 30 11.07 2.65 -6.55
C ALA A 30 9.97 1.58 -6.47
N PRO A 31 9.25 1.21 -7.55
CA PRO A 31 8.22 0.17 -7.48
C PRO A 31 8.79 -1.18 -7.04
N ILE A 32 9.94 -1.56 -7.58
CA ILE A 32 10.60 -2.85 -7.27
C ILE A 32 11.07 -2.85 -5.81
N MET A 33 11.65 -1.74 -5.36
CA MET A 33 12.12 -1.60 -3.98
C MET A 33 10.97 -1.61 -2.97
N LEU A 34 9.84 -0.97 -3.31
CA LEU A 34 8.64 -0.99 -2.48
C LEU A 34 8.01 -2.39 -2.44
N ALA A 35 7.91 -3.07 -3.59
CA ALA A 35 7.42 -4.46 -3.65
C ALA A 35 8.24 -5.36 -2.73
N ARG A 36 9.57 -5.28 -2.83
CA ARG A 36 10.48 -6.05 -2.00
C ARG A 36 10.29 -5.75 -0.52
N TYR A 37 10.17 -4.48 -0.14
CA TYR A 37 9.94 -4.07 1.24
C TYR A 37 8.61 -4.58 1.79
N ILE A 38 7.53 -4.51 1.01
CA ILE A 38 6.22 -5.09 1.38
C ILE A 38 6.37 -6.59 1.60
N THR A 39 7.00 -7.32 0.68
CA THR A 39 7.22 -8.77 0.82
C THR A 39 8.02 -9.12 2.08
N GLU A 40 9.10 -8.39 2.37
CA GLU A 40 9.90 -8.58 3.58
C GLU A 40 9.07 -8.31 4.86
N ALA A 41 8.23 -7.27 4.84
CA ALA A 41 7.35 -6.93 5.94
C ALA A 41 6.27 -8.00 6.17
N GLU A 42 5.65 -8.52 5.10
CA GLU A 42 4.66 -9.60 5.16
C GLU A 42 5.28 -10.89 5.72
N GLN A 43 6.48 -11.27 5.26
CA GLN A 43 7.19 -12.44 5.78
C GLN A 43 7.51 -12.30 7.28
N LYS A 44 7.98 -11.12 7.70
CA LYS A 44 8.26 -10.83 9.11
C LYS A 44 6.97 -10.89 9.94
N TYR A 45 5.89 -10.32 9.41
CA TYR A 45 4.59 -10.34 10.05
C TYR A 45 4.07 -11.77 10.23
N GLU A 46 4.13 -12.61 9.20
CA GLU A 46 3.74 -14.02 9.30
C GLU A 46 4.58 -14.78 10.32
N SER A 47 5.89 -14.55 10.35
CA SER A 47 6.78 -15.16 11.33
C SER A 47 6.38 -14.79 12.75
N LEU A 48 6.09 -13.51 13.00
CA LEU A 48 5.68 -13.04 14.33
C LEU A 48 4.32 -13.61 14.74
N LEU A 49 3.37 -13.68 13.81
CA LEU A 49 2.04 -14.25 14.06
C LEU A 49 2.13 -15.72 14.47
N LYS A 50 3.03 -16.50 13.84
CA LYS A 50 3.29 -17.90 14.20
C LYS A 50 3.92 -18.07 15.59
N THR A 51 4.63 -17.06 16.09
CA THR A 51 5.23 -17.08 17.44
C THR A 51 4.28 -16.60 18.54
N LEU A 52 3.13 -16.03 18.17
CA LEU A 52 2.16 -15.54 19.13
C LEU A 52 1.47 -16.71 19.86
N ASP A 53 0.98 -16.45 21.07
CA ASP A 53 0.09 -17.39 21.75
C ASP A 53 -1.12 -17.73 20.84
N PRO A 54 -1.52 -19.00 20.72
CA PRO A 54 -2.59 -19.41 19.81
C PRO A 54 -3.91 -18.68 20.02
N GLN A 55 -4.26 -18.36 21.27
CA GLN A 55 -5.50 -17.65 21.60
C GLN A 55 -5.42 -16.18 21.18
N LEU A 56 -4.26 -15.55 21.36
CA LEU A 56 -4.00 -14.18 20.87
C LEU A 56 -3.98 -14.13 19.34
N SER A 57 -3.36 -15.11 18.67
CA SER A 57 -3.32 -15.19 17.21
C SER A 57 -4.74 -15.31 16.63
N LEU A 58 -5.57 -16.17 17.22
CA LEU A 58 -6.95 -16.35 16.79
C LEU A 58 -7.79 -15.08 16.97
N ASN A 59 -7.65 -14.41 18.12
CA ASN A 59 -8.36 -13.15 18.37
C ASN A 59 -7.93 -12.05 17.40
N TYR A 60 -6.63 -11.97 17.10
CA TYR A 60 -6.10 -11.03 16.15
C TYR A 60 -6.64 -11.27 14.73
N GLN A 61 -6.62 -12.52 14.26
CA GLN A 61 -7.15 -12.88 12.92
C GLN A 61 -8.64 -12.53 12.78
N LYS A 62 -9.46 -12.80 13.80
CA LYS A 62 -10.89 -12.42 13.80
C LYS A 62 -11.09 -10.92 13.60
N ARG A 63 -10.30 -10.09 14.32
CA ARG A 63 -10.38 -8.63 14.15
C ARG A 63 -9.95 -8.18 12.75
N CYS A 64 -8.97 -8.84 12.15
CA CYS A 64 -8.59 -8.56 10.75
C CYS A 64 -9.73 -8.86 9.78
N GLU A 65 -10.42 -9.99 9.96
CA GLU A 65 -11.58 -10.35 9.12
C GLU A 65 -12.74 -9.34 9.29
N GLU A 66 -13.04 -8.95 10.53
CA GLU A 66 -14.08 -7.96 10.85
C GLU A 66 -13.79 -6.62 10.18
N ALA A 67 -12.58 -6.07 10.34
CA ALA A 67 -12.17 -4.82 9.72
C ALA A 67 -12.19 -4.89 8.17
N THR A 68 -11.85 -6.05 7.61
CA THR A 68 -11.87 -6.27 6.15
C THR A 68 -13.31 -6.30 5.61
N LYS A 69 -14.25 -6.88 6.36
CA LYS A 69 -15.68 -6.88 6.03
C LYS A 69 -16.29 -5.48 6.11
N GLU A 70 -15.95 -4.71 7.13
CA GLU A 70 -16.38 -3.31 7.28
C GLU A 70 -15.91 -2.43 6.11
N GLY A 71 -14.72 -2.70 5.57
CA GLY A 71 -14.16 -2.01 4.40
C GLY A 71 -14.72 -2.47 3.03
N GLY A 72 -15.71 -3.37 2.99
CA GLY A 72 -16.40 -3.79 1.76
C GLY A 72 -15.57 -4.60 0.76
N LYS A 73 -14.37 -5.10 1.14
CA LYS A 73 -13.49 -5.88 0.26
C LYS A 73 -13.39 -7.33 0.71
N ILE A 74 -13.87 -8.26 -0.10
CA ILE A 74 -13.57 -9.69 0.05
C ILE A 74 -12.24 -9.93 -0.69
N SER A 75 -11.09 -9.70 -0.05
CA SER A 75 -9.83 -10.09 -0.66
C SER A 75 -9.64 -11.60 -0.54
N GLY A 76 -9.33 -12.29 -1.64
CA GLY A 76 -9.04 -13.73 -1.65
C GLY A 76 -7.76 -14.14 -0.92
N HIS A 77 -6.94 -13.17 -0.51
CA HIS A 77 -5.74 -13.37 0.30
C HIS A 77 -5.91 -12.68 1.66
N ILE A 78 -5.42 -13.30 2.74
CA ILE A 78 -5.58 -12.84 4.14
C ILE A 78 -4.99 -11.43 4.35
N LEU A 79 -3.94 -11.09 3.59
CA LEU A 79 -3.28 -9.78 3.62
C LEU A 79 -3.70 -8.86 2.46
N GLY A 80 -4.62 -9.31 1.61
CA GLY A 80 -4.97 -8.63 0.38
C GLY A 80 -3.99 -8.88 -0.77
N THR A 81 -4.29 -8.29 -1.92
CA THR A 81 -3.39 -8.27 -3.09
C THR A 81 -2.85 -6.85 -3.26
N TRP A 82 -1.54 -6.70 -3.20
CA TRP A 82 -0.86 -5.43 -3.48
C TRP A 82 -0.75 -5.23 -4.99
N SER A 83 -1.03 -4.02 -5.45
CA SER A 83 -0.79 -3.59 -6.82
C SER A 83 -0.13 -2.23 -6.76
N ILE A 84 1.16 -2.15 -7.11
CA ILE A 84 1.91 -0.91 -7.05
C ILE A 84 1.56 -0.08 -8.28
N PRO A 85 1.04 1.16 -8.11
CA PRO A 85 0.67 2.00 -9.24
C PRO A 85 1.91 2.44 -10.03
N PRO A 86 1.75 2.78 -11.33
CA PRO A 86 2.81 3.40 -12.10
C PRO A 86 3.21 4.74 -11.47
N VAL A 87 4.51 5.03 -11.45
CA VAL A 87 5.04 6.27 -10.86
C VAL A 87 4.67 7.47 -11.74
N ILE A 88 4.09 8.50 -11.13
CA ILE A 88 3.93 9.81 -11.76
C ILE A 88 5.28 10.53 -11.66
N VAL A 89 6.00 10.60 -12.79
CA VAL A 89 7.36 11.16 -12.83
C VAL A 89 7.36 12.67 -12.59
N ASP A 90 6.40 13.38 -13.18
CA ASP A 90 6.23 14.82 -13.02
C ASP A 90 4.86 15.10 -12.35
N GLU A 91 4.88 15.13 -11.02
CA GLU A 91 3.68 15.38 -10.22
C GLU A 91 3.15 16.82 -10.38
N GLU A 92 4.02 17.79 -10.69
CA GLU A 92 3.61 19.19 -10.87
C GLU A 92 2.86 19.38 -12.18
N LEU A 93 3.37 18.79 -13.26
CA LEU A 93 2.67 18.72 -14.54
C LEU A 93 1.36 17.93 -14.41
N TYR A 94 1.38 16.81 -13.69
CA TYR A 94 0.17 16.00 -13.47
C TYR A 94 -0.93 16.80 -12.75
N ARG A 95 -0.60 17.52 -11.67
CA ARG A 95 -1.55 18.40 -10.96
C ARG A 95 -2.07 19.53 -11.85
N SER A 96 -1.18 20.18 -12.60
CA SER A 96 -1.55 21.28 -13.51
C SER A 96 -2.53 20.80 -14.59
N ASN A 97 -2.27 19.64 -15.18
CA ASN A 97 -3.16 19.05 -16.20
C ASN A 97 -4.52 18.68 -15.63
N PHE A 98 -4.57 18.18 -14.40
CA PHE A 98 -5.83 17.85 -13.73
C PHE A 98 -6.68 19.10 -13.45
N GLN A 99 -6.05 20.21 -13.07
CA GLN A 99 -6.74 21.49 -12.85
C GLN A 99 -7.29 22.09 -14.15
N ASN A 100 -6.55 21.96 -15.26
CA ASN A 100 -6.97 22.45 -16.58
C ASN A 100 -8.06 21.59 -17.25
N SER A 101 -8.27 20.37 -16.76
CA SER A 101 -9.28 19.44 -17.29
C SER A 101 -10.59 19.45 -16.48
N LYS A 102 -10.69 20.33 -15.47
CA LYS A 102 -11.88 20.53 -14.64
C LYS A 102 -12.80 21.61 -15.19
#